data_AF-A0A537XLJ0-F1
#
_entry.id   AF-A0A537XLJ0-F1
#
_cell.length_a   1.000
_cell.length_b   1.000
_cell.length_c   1.000
_cell.angle_alpha   90.00
_cell.angle_beta   90.00
_cell.angle_gamma   90.00
#
_symmetry.space_group_name_H-M   'P 1'
#
loop_
_entity.id
_entity.type
_entity.pdbx_description
1 polymer ?
#
loop_
_entity_poly.entity_id
_entity_poly.type
_entity_poly.pdbx_seq_one_letter_code
_entity_poly.pdbx_strand_id
1 'polypeptide(L)'
;MTEGLVVFGVRTPVANPREALSELQSMARAHGGWGQLLAGDAVLGRDHLRSAHEHAIRAFDQGLNTAGSLEMEFLLYASGERQISKAIAAAGARPGRSLVVAI
;
A
#
# COMPACT_ATOMS: atom_id res chain seq x y z
N MET A 1 3.22 5.60 19.12
CA MET A 1 2.33 4.42 19.13
C MET A 1 2.53 3.72 17.81
N THR A 2 3.21 2.58 17.79
CA THR A 2 3.51 1.77 16.59
C THR A 2 2.56 0.58 16.53
N GLU A 3 1.27 0.84 16.35
CA GLU A 3 0.24 -0.17 16.06
C GLU A 3 -0.61 0.36 14.88
N GLY A 4 -0.95 -0.39 13.84
CA GLY A 4 -0.63 -1.77 13.51
C GLY A 4 -0.77 -1.96 12.00
N LEU A 5 0.36 -2.17 11.31
CA LEU A 5 0.36 -2.62 9.92
C LEU A 5 0.19 -4.14 9.90
N VAL A 6 -0.88 -4.62 9.29
CA VAL A 6 -1.09 -6.04 9.02
C VAL A 6 -0.80 -6.30 7.54
N VAL A 7 0.00 -7.34 7.29
CA VAL A 7 0.43 -7.71 5.94
C VAL A 7 -0.02 -9.13 5.63
N PHE A 8 -0.79 -9.30 4.55
CA PHE A 8 -1.19 -10.61 4.03
C PHE A 8 -0.58 -10.86 2.66
N GLY A 9 0.02 -12.04 2.47
CA GLY A 9 0.45 -12.51 1.16
C GLY A 9 -0.67 -13.31 0.50
N VAL A 10 -1.03 -12.95 -0.73
CA VAL A 10 -2.08 -13.62 -1.50
C VAL A 10 -1.46 -14.24 -2.75
N ARG A 11 -1.46 -15.57 -2.80
CA ARG A 11 -0.91 -16.33 -3.95
C ARG A 11 -1.87 -16.38 -5.13
N THR A 12 -3.18 -16.38 -4.87
CA THR A 12 -4.20 -16.42 -5.91
C THR A 12 -4.26 -15.06 -6.61
N PRO A 13 -4.03 -15.02 -7.94
CA PRO A 13 -4.12 -13.76 -8.66
C PRO A 13 -5.54 -13.19 -8.65
N VAL A 14 -5.65 -11.87 -8.56
CA VAL A 14 -6.92 -11.16 -8.72
C VAL A 14 -7.07 -10.74 -10.18
N ALA A 15 -8.25 -10.99 -10.76
CA ALA A 15 -8.56 -10.63 -12.14
C ALA A 15 -8.71 -9.11 -12.31
N ASN A 16 -9.35 -8.43 -11.35
CA ASN A 16 -9.56 -6.98 -11.35
C ASN A 16 -8.97 -6.33 -10.09
N PRO A 17 -7.67 -5.98 -10.08
CA PRO A 17 -7.03 -5.36 -8.92
C PRO A 17 -7.65 -4.01 -8.51
N ARG A 18 -8.22 -3.27 -9.45
CA ARG A 18 -8.84 -1.97 -9.17
C ARG A 18 -10.10 -2.12 -8.33
N GLU A 19 -10.94 -3.07 -8.69
CA GLU A 19 -12.16 -3.39 -7.94
C GLU A 19 -11.81 -3.92 -6.54
N ALA A 20 -10.89 -4.87 -6.45
CA ALA A 20 -10.43 -5.38 -5.15
C ALA A 20 -9.80 -4.30 -4.26
N LEU A 21 -9.04 -3.36 -4.84
CA LEU A 21 -8.51 -2.21 -4.10
C LEU A 21 -9.62 -1.30 -3.59
N SER A 22 -10.64 -1.04 -4.42
CA SER A 22 -11.79 -0.21 -4.04
C SER A 22 -12.57 -0.82 -2.88
N GLU A 23 -12.82 -2.13 -2.92
CA GLU A 23 -13.50 -2.88 -1.86
C GLU A 23 -12.68 -2.86 -0.56
N LEU A 24 -11.39 -3.17 -0.64
CA LEU A 24 -10.46 -3.12 0.49
C LEU A 24 -10.47 -1.75 1.17
N GLN A 25 -10.32 -0.68 0.38
CA GLN A 25 -10.29 0.68 0.90
C GLN A 25 -11.63 1.09 1.51
N SER A 26 -12.75 0.66 0.93
CA SER A 26 -14.09 0.93 1.47
C SER A 26 -14.26 0.26 2.84
N MET A 27 -13.87 -1.01 2.96
CA MET A 27 -13.89 -1.75 4.22
C MET A 27 -12.95 -1.13 5.26
N ALA A 28 -11.70 -0.83 4.89
CA ALA A 28 -10.71 -0.25 5.81
C ALA A 28 -11.20 1.10 6.36
N ARG A 29 -11.72 1.99 5.50
CA ARG A 29 -12.25 3.30 5.91
C ARG A 29 -13.47 3.18 6.82
N ALA A 30 -14.35 2.19 6.59
CA ALA A 30 -15.48 1.93 7.49
C ALA A 30 -15.04 1.57 8.92
N HIS A 31 -13.81 1.10 9.09
CA HIS A 31 -13.19 0.80 10.39
C HIS A 31 -12.14 1.84 10.83
N GLY A 32 -12.07 3.01 10.18
CA GLY A 32 -11.12 4.07 10.53
C GLY A 32 -9.66 3.80 10.11
N GLY A 33 -9.44 2.82 9.23
CA GLY A 33 -8.13 2.47 8.69
C GLY A 33 -7.92 2.87 7.22
N TRP A 34 -6.83 2.39 6.65
CA TRP A 34 -6.44 2.55 5.25
C TRP A 34 -6.04 1.19 4.68
N GLY A 35 -6.06 1.02 3.36
CA GLY A 35 -5.68 -0.26 2.75
C GLY A 35 -5.05 -0.08 1.38
N GLN A 36 -4.07 -0.93 1.07
CA GLN A 36 -3.33 -0.91 -0.19
C GLN A 36 -3.06 -2.33 -0.72
N LEU A 37 -3.08 -2.48 -2.04
CA LEU A 37 -2.67 -3.69 -2.74
C LEU A 37 -1.36 -3.44 -3.50
N LEU A 38 -0.35 -4.26 -3.21
CA LEU A 38 0.95 -4.22 -3.89
C LEU A 38 1.14 -5.46 -4.77
N ALA A 39 1.91 -5.30 -5.85
CA ALA A 39 2.41 -6.44 -6.61
C ALA A 39 3.39 -7.24 -5.74
N GLY A 40 3.18 -8.56 -5.63
CA GLY A 40 3.99 -9.40 -4.75
C GLY A 40 5.47 -9.47 -5.13
N ASP A 41 5.80 -9.25 -6.40
CA ASP A 41 7.18 -9.18 -6.91
C ASP A 41 7.89 -7.84 -6.61
N ALA A 42 7.16 -6.83 -6.14
CA ALA A 42 7.72 -5.56 -5.68
C ALA A 42 7.97 -5.51 -4.15
N VAL A 43 7.55 -6.54 -3.41
CA VAL A 43 7.65 -6.55 -1.93
C VAL A 43 8.82 -7.41 -1.47
N LEU A 44 9.81 -6.76 -0.85
CA LEU A 44 11.03 -7.41 -0.34
C LEU A 44 10.90 -8.06 1.05
N GLY A 45 9.70 -8.07 1.63
CA GLY A 45 9.41 -8.65 2.94
C GLY A 45 8.60 -7.74 3.85
N ARG A 46 8.35 -8.18 5.09
CA ARG A 46 7.55 -7.41 6.06
C ARG A 46 8.25 -6.12 6.51
N ASP A 47 9.57 -6.16 6.71
CA ASP A 47 10.33 -5.00 7.18
C ASP A 47 10.38 -3.89 6.13
N HIS A 48 10.36 -4.25 4.85
CA HIS A 48 10.20 -3.31 3.74
C HIS A 48 8.90 -2.50 3.88
N LEU A 49 7.77 -3.18 4.08
CA LEU A 49 6.48 -2.51 4.22
C LEU A 49 6.33 -1.78 5.56
N ARG A 50 6.89 -2.32 6.64
CA ARG A 50 6.94 -1.63 7.94
C ARG A 50 7.65 -0.29 7.82
N SER A 51 8.84 -0.28 7.20
CA SER A 51 9.58 0.95 6.96
C SER A 51 8.77 1.94 6.11
N ALA A 52 8.14 1.48 5.03
CA ALA A 52 7.30 2.34 4.20
C ALA A 52 6.11 2.95 4.97
N HIS A 53 5.49 2.18 5.85
CA HIS A 53 4.40 2.63 6.70
C HIS A 53 4.84 3.68 7.73
N GLU A 54 5.95 3.44 8.42
CA GLU A 54 6.51 4.40 9.38
C GLU A 54 6.89 5.72 8.71
N HIS A 55 7.44 5.66 7.49
CA HIS A 55 7.74 6.84 6.69
C HIS A 55 6.49 7.59 6.24
N ALA A 56 5.44 6.87 5.82
CA ALA A 56 4.18 7.47 5.40
C ALA A 56 3.47 8.18 6.57
N ILE A 57 3.36 7.52 7.72
CA ILE A 57 2.82 8.14 8.95
C ILE A 57 3.61 9.40 9.28
N ARG A 58 4.94 9.30 9.35
CA ARG A 58 5.79 10.44 9.68
C ARG A 58 5.60 11.61 8.71
N ALA A 59 5.43 11.32 7.41
CA ALA A 59 5.20 12.36 6.42
C ALA A 59 3.85 13.07 6.64
N PHE A 60 2.79 12.32 6.98
CA PHE A 60 1.49 12.90 7.32
C PHE A 60 1.51 13.70 8.62
N ASP A 61 2.11 13.15 9.68
CA ASP A 61 2.22 13.82 10.98
C ASP A 61 2.99 15.15 10.88
N GLN A 62 3.95 15.25 9.96
CA GLN A 62 4.75 16.45 9.73
C GLN A 62 4.19 17.37 8.64
N GLY A 63 3.11 17.01 7.96
CA GLY A 63 2.58 17.76 6.82
C GLY A 63 3.55 17.83 5.62
N LEU A 64 4.42 16.83 5.46
CA LEU A 64 5.41 16.71 4.39
C LEU A 64 5.02 15.66 3.34
N ASN A 65 3.85 15.05 3.48
CA ASN A 65 3.33 14.06 2.54
C ASN A 65 3.16 14.66 1.14
N THR A 66 3.46 13.87 0.12
CA THR A 66 3.26 14.25 -1.29
C THR A 66 1.87 13.83 -1.78
N ALA A 67 1.38 12.69 -1.31
CA ALA A 67 0.08 12.15 -1.68
C ALA A 67 -1.04 12.65 -0.76
N GLY A 68 -2.27 12.66 -1.29
CA GLY A 68 -3.48 13.08 -0.56
C GLY A 68 -4.07 12.03 0.38
N SER A 69 -3.50 10.82 0.46
CA SER A 69 -3.96 9.77 1.37
C SER A 69 -2.81 8.89 1.87
N LEU A 70 -2.99 8.28 3.04
CA LEU A 70 -1.96 7.48 3.70
C LEU A 70 -1.60 6.24 2.87
N GLU A 71 -2.59 5.58 2.27
CA GLU A 71 -2.38 4.42 1.40
C GLU A 71 -1.55 4.75 0.15
N MET A 72 -1.64 5.98 -0.36
CA MET A 72 -0.86 6.42 -1.52
C MET A 72 0.54 6.87 -1.14
N GLU A 73 0.70 7.56 -0.01
CA GLU A 73 2.02 7.93 0.51
C GLU A 73 2.81 6.67 0.92
N PHE A 74 2.14 5.69 1.51
CA PHE A 74 2.69 4.36 1.75
C PHE A 74 3.19 3.71 0.46
N LEU A 75 2.42 3.76 -0.62
CA LEU A 75 2.83 3.22 -1.91
C LEU A 75 4.07 3.94 -2.48
N LEU A 76 4.15 5.27 -2.34
CA LEU A 76 5.33 6.06 -2.73
C LEU A 76 6.59 5.57 -2.00
N TYR A 77 6.50 5.39 -0.67
CA TYR A 77 7.63 4.88 0.12
C TYR A 77 7.96 3.41 -0.19
N ALA A 78 6.94 2.56 -0.36
CA ALA A 78 7.13 1.15 -0.71
C ALA A 78 7.73 0.96 -2.11
N SER A 79 7.50 1.89 -3.04
CA SER A 79 8.12 1.85 -4.37
C SER A 79 9.44 2.60 -4.46
N GLY A 80 9.80 3.39 -3.44
CA GLY A 80 10.94 4.32 -3.50
C GLY A 80 10.75 5.47 -4.50
N GLU A 81 9.51 5.79 -4.88
CA GLU A 81 9.21 6.82 -5.88
C GLU A 81 8.59 8.06 -5.25
N ARG A 82 8.76 9.22 -5.87
CA ARG A 82 8.07 10.47 -5.48
C ARG A 82 6.89 10.81 -6.38
N GLN A 83 6.77 10.14 -7.53
CA GLN A 83 5.68 10.35 -8.48
C GLN A 83 4.65 9.21 -8.41
N ILE A 84 3.38 9.56 -8.24
CA ILE A 84 2.27 8.61 -8.09
C ILE A 84 2.21 7.61 -9.26
N SER A 85 2.31 8.09 -10.49
CA SER A 85 2.24 7.24 -11.68
C SER A 85 3.37 6.21 -11.72
N LYS A 86 4.59 6.59 -11.33
CA LYS A 86 5.74 5.69 -11.24
C LYS A 86 5.60 4.69 -10.11
N ALA A 87 5.10 5.11 -8.95
CA ALA A 87 4.87 4.22 -7.82
C ALA A 87 3.84 3.14 -8.14
N ILE A 88 2.73 3.51 -8.77
CA ILE A 88 1.71 2.56 -9.25
C ILE A 88 2.32 1.61 -10.28
N ALA A 89 3.10 2.13 -11.23
CA ALA A 89 3.76 1.30 -12.22
C ALA A 89 4.76 0.32 -11.58
N ALA A 90 5.54 0.75 -10.58
CA ALA A 90 6.59 -0.05 -9.95
C ALA A 90 6.03 -1.10 -8.99
N ALA A 91 5.11 -0.71 -8.09
CA ALA A 91 4.70 -1.54 -6.95
C ALA A 91 3.18 -1.76 -6.85
N GLY A 92 2.36 -1.12 -7.68
CA GLY A 92 0.91 -1.30 -7.66
C GLY A 92 0.49 -2.69 -8.13
N ALA A 93 -0.59 -3.21 -7.56
CA ALA A 93 -1.18 -4.50 -7.92
C ALA A 93 -1.49 -4.63 -9.43
N ARG A 94 -1.26 -5.82 -10.00
CA ARG A 94 -1.44 -6.11 -11.43
C ARG A 94 -2.28 -7.38 -11.65
N PRO A 95 -3.09 -7.44 -12.73
CA PRO A 95 -3.85 -8.64 -13.06
C PRO A 95 -2.93 -9.85 -13.26
N GLY A 96 -3.36 -11.03 -12.81
CA GLY A 96 -2.63 -12.28 -13.04
C GLY A 96 -1.33 -12.44 -12.25
N ARG A 97 -1.06 -11.57 -11.26
CA ARG A 97 0.12 -11.65 -10.38
C ARG A 97 -0.29 -11.91 -8.93
N SER A 98 0.65 -12.47 -8.16
CA SER A 98 0.53 -12.54 -6.70
C SER A 98 0.47 -11.15 -6.10
N LEU A 99 -0.18 -11.02 -4.95
CA LEU A 99 -0.46 -9.74 -4.32
C LEU A 99 0.00 -9.75 -2.87
N VAL A 100 0.25 -8.55 -2.37
CA VAL A 100 0.38 -8.29 -0.94
C VAL A 100 -0.68 -7.27 -0.55
N VAL A 101 -1.39 -7.55 0.54
CA VAL A 101 -2.36 -6.64 1.15
C VAL A 101 -1.68 -5.98 2.35
N ALA A 102 -1.75 -4.66 2.43
CA ALA A 102 -1.37 -3.87 3.58
C ALA A 102 -2.61 -3.14 4.10
N ILE A 103 -2.92 -3.29 5.40
CA ILE A 103 -4.07 -2.66 6.08
C ILE A 103 -3.70 -2.33 7.53
#